data_AF-B5RK95-F1
#
_entry.id   AF-B5RK95-F1
#
_cell.length_a   1.000
_cell.length_b   1.000
_cell.length_c   1.000
_cell.angle_alpha   90.00
_cell.angle_beta   90.00
_cell.angle_gamma   90.00
#
_symmetry.space_group_name_H-M   'P 1'
#
loop_
_entity.id
_entity.type
_entity.pdbx_description
1 polymer ?
#
loop_
_entity_poly.entity_id
_entity_poly.type
_entity_poly.pdbx_seq_one_letter_code
_entity_poly.pdbx_strand_id
1 'polypeptide(L)'
;MFNLQTLTAKARELRGNVVKAVSTKGSRTMTPVYDRDEQRKLRERIQQTQPDWILLWWDIATVTGWRTSDVCNLRYSCINWETGTATIVVAKQTKAAEARAPRKGIEIVRQQRKDAARLAADHIAYMKWDSISCDALAADMSDEEQAIVFGLVAKADVKHDKKKVTTGHH
;
A
#
# COMPACT_ATOMS: atom_id res chain seq x y z
N MET A 1 0.86 26.30 -8.17
CA MET A 1 1.41 26.32 -6.80
C MET A 1 1.28 24.92 -6.24
N PHE A 2 2.39 24.26 -5.86
CA PHE A 2 2.33 22.92 -5.29
C PHE A 2 1.93 22.99 -3.81
N ASN A 3 1.19 21.98 -3.33
CA ASN A 3 0.90 21.69 -1.93
C ASN A 3 1.16 20.20 -1.70
N LEU A 4 1.08 19.68 -0.47
CA LEU A 4 1.40 18.27 -0.20
C LEU A 4 0.58 17.31 -1.08
N GLN A 5 -0.70 17.62 -1.29
CA GLN A 5 -1.60 16.78 -2.08
C GLN A 5 -1.18 16.72 -3.57
N THR A 6 -0.90 17.87 -4.18
CA THR A 6 -0.50 17.96 -5.59
C THR A 6 0.92 17.44 -5.84
N LEU A 7 1.84 17.66 -4.90
CA LEU A 7 3.19 17.09 -4.92
C LEU A 7 3.13 15.55 -4.86
N THR A 8 2.29 15.02 -3.97
CA THR A 8 2.06 13.57 -3.83
C THR A 8 1.41 12.98 -5.08
N ALA A 9 0.47 13.69 -5.70
CA ALA A 9 -0.17 13.26 -6.94
C ALA A 9 0.83 13.15 -8.09
N LYS A 10 1.68 14.17 -8.29
CA LYS A 10 2.73 14.17 -9.31
C LYS A 10 3.77 13.07 -9.08
N ALA A 11 4.17 12.84 -7.83
CA ALA A 11 5.09 11.77 -7.46
C ALA A 11 4.52 10.37 -7.78
N ARG A 12 3.21 10.18 -7.61
CA ARG A 12 2.52 8.93 -7.95
C ARG A 12 2.38 8.72 -9.46
N GLU A 13 2.08 9.78 -10.19
CA GLU A 13 2.00 9.73 -11.66
C GLU A 13 3.33 9.28 -12.26
N LEU A 14 4.45 9.86 -11.80
CA LEU A 14 5.80 9.49 -12.24
C LEU A 14 6.17 8.04 -11.91
N ARG A 15 5.69 7.50 -10.78
CA ARG A 15 5.94 6.11 -10.37
C ARG A 15 5.14 5.10 -11.21
N GLY A 16 4.01 5.50 -11.76
CA GLY A 16 3.04 4.60 -12.37
C GLY A 16 2.16 3.88 -11.34
N ASN A 17 0.96 3.48 -11.75
CA ASN A 17 0.00 2.79 -10.87
C ASN A 17 0.45 1.36 -10.60
N VAL A 18 1.19 1.15 -9.50
CA VAL A 18 1.65 -0.18 -9.04
C VAL A 18 0.48 -1.05 -8.57
N VAL A 19 -0.63 -0.44 -8.12
CA VAL A 19 -1.82 -1.15 -7.62
C VAL A 19 -3.12 -0.45 -8.03
N LYS A 20 -3.92 -1.07 -8.90
CA LYS A 20 -5.33 -0.67 -9.11
C LYS A 20 -6.19 -1.25 -7.99
N ALA A 21 -6.35 -0.52 -6.89
CA ALA A 21 -7.27 -0.91 -5.83
C ALA A 21 -8.51 -0.01 -5.81
N VAL A 22 -9.68 -0.64 -6.05
CA VAL A 22 -11.00 -0.04 -5.90
C VAL A 22 -11.32 0.07 -4.40
N SER A 23 -11.67 1.27 -3.94
CA SER A 23 -12.11 1.50 -2.57
C SER A 23 -13.61 1.21 -2.47
N THR A 24 -14.01 0.16 -1.76
CA THR A 24 -15.40 -0.11 -1.41
C THR A 24 -15.67 0.28 0.04
N LYS A 25 -16.60 1.24 0.25
CA LYS A 25 -17.20 1.51 1.56
C LYS A 25 -18.27 0.43 1.81
N GLY A 26 -17.97 -0.55 2.65
CA GLY A 26 -18.96 -1.53 3.13
C GLY A 26 -19.21 -1.34 4.63
N SER A 27 -20.47 -1.15 5.03
CA SER A 27 -20.90 -0.96 6.43
C SER A 27 -21.34 -2.26 7.12
N ARG A 28 -21.19 -3.41 6.48
CA ARG A 28 -21.55 -4.71 7.07
C ARG A 28 -20.35 -5.34 7.76
N THR A 29 -20.23 -5.10 9.06
CA THR A 29 -19.34 -5.89 9.92
C THR A 29 -19.94 -7.29 10.03
N MET A 30 -19.46 -8.21 9.21
CA MET A 30 -19.80 -9.64 9.36
C MET A 30 -18.88 -10.25 10.41
N THR A 31 -19.42 -11.15 11.24
CA THR A 31 -18.61 -11.89 12.21
C THR A 31 -17.71 -12.87 11.45
N PRO A 32 -16.39 -12.83 11.66
CA PRO A 32 -15.47 -13.78 11.06
C PRO A 32 -15.72 -15.20 11.59
N VAL A 33 -15.77 -16.16 10.68
CA VAL A 33 -15.86 -17.60 11.01
C VAL A 33 -14.45 -18.13 11.22
N TYR A 34 -14.03 -18.26 12.47
CA TYR A 34 -12.69 -18.77 12.82
C TYR A 34 -12.65 -20.28 12.99
N ASP A 35 -13.78 -20.89 13.35
CA ASP A 35 -13.85 -22.32 13.65
C ASP A 35 -13.63 -23.16 12.37
N ARG A 36 -12.79 -24.20 12.49
CA ARG A 36 -12.40 -25.04 11.36
C ARG A 36 -13.53 -25.97 10.91
N ASP A 37 -14.35 -26.46 11.82
CA ASP A 37 -15.48 -27.32 11.48
C ASP A 37 -16.60 -26.50 10.81
N GLU A 38 -16.83 -25.27 11.25
CA GLU A 38 -17.73 -24.32 10.57
C GLU A 38 -17.23 -23.95 9.17
N GLN A 39 -15.93 -23.69 9.01
CA GLN A 39 -15.32 -23.47 7.69
C GLN A 39 -15.50 -24.68 6.75
N ARG A 40 -15.35 -25.91 7.28
CA ARG A 40 -15.58 -27.14 6.49
C ARG A 40 -17.03 -27.26 6.03
N LYS A 41 -18.00 -27.06 6.92
CA LYS A 41 -19.43 -27.08 6.59
C LYS A 41 -19.79 -26.01 5.55
N LEU A 42 -19.22 -24.81 5.66
CA LEU A 42 -19.40 -23.75 4.67
C LEU A 42 -18.82 -24.14 3.32
N ARG A 43 -17.62 -24.72 3.29
CA ARG A 43 -17.00 -25.20 2.06
C ARG A 43 -17.84 -26.28 1.38
N GLU A 44 -18.33 -27.27 2.13
CA GLU A 44 -19.22 -28.33 1.62
C GLU A 44 -20.51 -27.73 1.02
N ARG A 45 -21.12 -26.77 1.72
CA ARG A 45 -22.31 -26.07 1.21
C ARG A 45 -22.01 -25.27 -0.06
N ILE A 46 -20.88 -24.57 -0.13
CA ILE A 46 -20.47 -23.84 -1.32
C ILE A 46 -20.29 -24.81 -2.49
N GLN A 47 -19.60 -25.92 -2.28
CA GLN A 47 -19.40 -26.96 -3.29
C GLN A 47 -20.71 -27.54 -3.83
N GLN A 48 -21.74 -27.67 -2.98
CA GLN A 48 -23.05 -28.21 -3.39
C GLN A 48 -23.96 -27.17 -4.06
N THR A 49 -23.80 -25.88 -3.76
CA THR A 49 -24.81 -24.85 -4.10
C THR A 49 -24.30 -23.72 -4.98
N GLN A 50 -22.98 -23.60 -5.15
CA GLN A 50 -22.35 -22.50 -5.89
C GLN A 50 -21.48 -23.03 -7.03
N PRO A 51 -21.19 -22.21 -8.04
CA PRO A 51 -20.26 -22.57 -9.10
C PRO A 51 -18.84 -22.83 -8.58
N ASP A 52 -18.09 -23.68 -9.27
CA ASP A 52 -16.72 -24.08 -8.92
C ASP A 52 -15.76 -22.90 -8.72
N TRP A 53 -15.95 -21.80 -9.46
CA TRP A 53 -15.10 -20.62 -9.33
C TRP A 53 -15.29 -19.91 -7.99
N ILE A 54 -16.47 -19.98 -7.37
CA ILE A 54 -16.71 -19.47 -6.01
C ILE A 54 -15.99 -20.34 -4.99
N LEU A 55 -16.02 -21.66 -5.17
CA LEU A 55 -15.29 -22.60 -4.31
C LEU A 55 -13.78 -22.35 -4.38
N LEU A 56 -13.25 -22.17 -5.59
CA LEU A 56 -11.83 -21.82 -5.79
C LEU A 56 -11.48 -20.49 -5.12
N TRP A 57 -12.32 -19.46 -5.29
CA TRP A 57 -12.14 -18.17 -4.65
C TRP A 57 -12.14 -18.29 -3.11
N TRP A 58 -13.05 -19.09 -2.55
CA TRP A 58 -13.14 -19.36 -1.12
C TRP A 58 -11.90 -20.08 -0.59
N ASP A 59 -11.45 -21.12 -1.28
CA ASP A 59 -10.27 -21.90 -0.89
C ASP A 59 -9.01 -21.02 -0.91
N ILE A 60 -8.83 -20.18 -1.94
CA ILE A 60 -7.73 -19.22 -1.99
C ILE A 60 -7.83 -18.21 -0.84
N ALA A 61 -9.01 -17.63 -0.60
CA ALA A 61 -9.20 -16.62 0.44
C ALA A 61 -8.90 -17.17 1.84
N THR A 62 -9.38 -18.37 2.15
CA THR A 62 -9.23 -18.99 3.47
C THR A 62 -7.81 -19.50 3.72
N VAL A 63 -7.12 -20.06 2.72
CA VAL A 63 -5.74 -20.54 2.85
C VAL A 63 -4.75 -19.37 2.96
N THR A 64 -4.98 -18.30 2.22
CA THR A 64 -4.05 -17.16 2.17
C THR A 64 -4.30 -16.11 3.26
N GLY A 65 -5.55 -15.98 3.72
CA GLY A 65 -5.98 -14.89 4.59
C GLY A 65 -5.98 -13.52 3.89
N TRP A 66 -5.92 -13.49 2.55
CA TRP A 66 -5.94 -12.26 1.79
C TRP A 66 -7.30 -11.57 1.83
N ARG A 67 -7.30 -10.24 1.66
CA ARG A 67 -8.57 -9.51 1.55
C ARG A 67 -9.28 -9.91 0.27
N THR A 68 -10.61 -9.86 0.28
CA THR A 68 -11.43 -10.06 -0.93
C THR A 68 -10.91 -9.28 -2.12
N SER A 69 -10.53 -8.01 -1.94
CA SER A 69 -9.97 -7.18 -3.01
C SER A 69 -8.65 -7.71 -3.58
N ASP A 70 -7.80 -8.30 -2.73
CA ASP A 70 -6.50 -8.83 -3.15
C ASP A 70 -6.70 -10.13 -3.94
N VAL A 71 -7.61 -11.01 -3.49
CA VAL A 71 -7.98 -12.26 -4.21
C VAL A 71 -8.67 -11.97 -5.54
N CYS A 72 -9.59 -10.99 -5.59
CA CYS A 72 -10.29 -10.63 -6.83
C CYS A 72 -9.37 -9.99 -7.90
N ASN A 73 -8.22 -9.44 -7.49
CA ASN A 73 -7.24 -8.86 -8.42
C ASN A 73 -6.14 -9.86 -8.83
N LEU A 74 -6.25 -11.13 -8.41
CA LEU A 74 -5.29 -12.15 -8.77
C LEU A 74 -5.25 -12.36 -10.28
N ARG A 75 -4.05 -12.43 -10.84
CA ARG A 75 -3.82 -12.74 -12.26
C ARG A 75 -3.09 -14.06 -12.37
N TYR A 76 -3.17 -14.72 -13.52
CA TYR A 76 -2.41 -15.96 -13.74
C TYR A 76 -0.89 -15.78 -13.59
N SER A 77 -0.37 -14.60 -13.92
CA SER A 77 1.05 -14.26 -13.70
C SER A 77 1.46 -14.20 -12.22
N CYS A 78 0.51 -14.15 -11.29
CA CYS A 78 0.77 -14.18 -9.86
C CYS A 78 0.96 -15.61 -9.32
N ILE A 79 0.64 -16.64 -10.11
CA ILE A 79 0.70 -18.04 -9.70
C ILE A 79 1.92 -18.68 -10.36
N ASN A 80 2.80 -19.23 -9.54
CA ASN A 80 3.81 -20.18 -9.99
C ASN A 80 3.19 -21.59 -9.90
N TRP A 81 2.86 -22.15 -11.06
CA TRP A 81 2.18 -23.44 -11.19
C TRP A 81 3.07 -24.64 -10.84
N GLU A 82 4.40 -24.52 -11.00
CA GLU A 82 5.35 -25.59 -10.64
C GLU A 82 5.44 -25.79 -9.14
N THR A 83 5.43 -24.68 -8.38
CA THR A 83 5.58 -24.70 -6.91
C THR A 83 4.24 -24.63 -6.18
N GLY A 84 3.14 -24.35 -6.90
CA GLY A 84 1.83 -24.08 -6.34
C GLY A 84 1.82 -22.86 -5.42
N THR A 85 2.62 -21.83 -5.71
CA THR A 85 2.69 -20.60 -4.89
C THR A 85 2.04 -19.42 -5.59
N ALA A 86 1.19 -18.69 -4.88
CA ALA A 86 0.63 -17.42 -5.34
C ALA A 86 1.34 -16.26 -4.65
N THR A 87 1.69 -15.24 -5.43
CA THR A 87 2.35 -14.01 -4.94
C THR A 87 1.54 -12.80 -5.37
N ILE A 88 1.12 -11.98 -4.41
CA ILE A 88 0.41 -10.72 -4.67
C ILE A 88 1.21 -9.53 -4.19
N VAL A 89 0.89 -8.37 -4.75
CA VAL A 89 1.21 -7.09 -4.14
C VAL A 89 0.10 -6.72 -3.16
N VAL A 90 0.42 -6.60 -1.88
CA VAL A 90 -0.55 -6.25 -0.84
C VAL A 90 -0.93 -4.79 -0.99
N ALA A 91 -2.13 -4.55 -1.52
CA ALA A 91 -2.59 -3.22 -1.92
C ALA A 91 -2.58 -2.21 -0.76
N LYS A 92 -3.13 -2.61 0.40
CA LYS A 92 -3.27 -1.72 1.57
C LYS A 92 -1.91 -1.28 2.13
N GLN A 93 -0.96 -2.20 2.24
CA GLN A 93 0.34 -1.91 2.84
C GLN A 93 1.23 -1.12 1.88
N THR A 94 1.19 -1.44 0.59
CA THR A 94 1.86 -0.65 -0.46
C THR A 94 1.33 0.78 -0.52
N LYS A 95 0.01 0.98 -0.50
CA LYS A 95 -0.59 2.33 -0.43
C LYS A 95 -0.25 3.08 0.86
N ALA A 96 -0.14 2.39 1.98
CA ALA A 96 0.25 3.00 3.24
C ALA A 96 1.71 3.48 3.22
N ALA A 97 2.62 2.68 2.64
CA ALA A 97 4.01 3.08 2.42
C ALA A 97 4.10 4.29 1.47
N GLU A 98 3.36 4.26 0.36
CA GLU A 98 3.24 5.37 -0.59
C GLU A 98 2.71 6.65 0.05
N ALA A 99 1.71 6.56 0.93
CA ALA A 99 1.15 7.74 1.59
C ALA A 99 2.10 8.36 2.64
N ARG A 100 3.06 7.58 3.16
CA ARG A 100 4.05 8.04 4.14
C ARG A 100 5.29 8.65 3.48
N ALA A 101 5.67 8.18 2.29
CA ALA A 101 6.89 8.60 1.61
C ALA A 101 6.97 10.13 1.34
N PRO A 102 5.92 10.83 0.86
CA PRO A 102 5.97 12.28 0.64
C PRO A 102 6.21 13.07 1.92
N ARG A 103 5.52 12.70 3.01
CA ARG A 103 5.72 13.34 4.32
C ARG A 103 7.14 13.15 4.82
N LYS A 104 7.69 11.94 4.68
CA LYS A 104 9.09 11.66 5.04
C LYS A 104 10.06 12.55 4.24
N GLY A 105 9.84 12.72 2.94
CA GLY A 105 10.68 13.58 2.11
C GLY A 105 10.61 15.05 2.51
N ILE A 106 9.43 15.56 2.85
CA ILE A 106 9.27 16.94 3.34
C ILE A 106 9.99 17.15 4.67
N GLU A 107 9.95 16.17 5.59
CA GLU A 107 10.71 16.27 6.85
C GLU A 107 12.23 16.27 6.63
N ILE A 108 12.74 15.54 5.64
CA ILE A 108 14.17 15.59 5.27
C ILE A 108 14.53 17.00 4.77
N VAL A 109 13.72 17.58 3.89
CA VAL A 109 13.94 18.94 3.37
C VAL A 109 13.87 19.97 4.48
N ARG A 110 12.89 19.84 5.40
CA ARG A 110 12.81 20.69 6.60
C ARG A 110 14.11 20.61 7.41
N GLN A 111 14.60 19.40 7.66
CA GLN A 111 15.83 19.21 8.43
C GLN A 111 17.05 19.80 7.72
N GLN A 112 17.18 19.62 6.39
CA GLN A 112 18.26 20.22 5.60
C GLN A 112 18.26 21.75 5.68
N ARG A 113 17.09 22.39 5.58
CA ARG A 113 16.98 23.86 5.70
C ARG A 113 17.27 24.35 7.13
N LYS A 114 16.87 23.59 8.15
CA LYS A 114 17.23 23.85 9.55
C LYS A 114 18.73 23.73 9.78
N ASP A 115 19.37 22.69 9.24
CA ASP A 115 20.80 22.48 9.38
C ASP A 115 21.60 23.56 8.66
N ALA A 116 21.16 24.00 7.47
CA ALA A 116 21.75 25.12 6.76
C ALA A 116 21.64 26.45 7.54
N ALA A 117 20.46 26.74 8.10
CA ALA A 117 20.25 27.92 8.94
C ALA A 117 21.11 27.87 10.22
N ARG A 118 21.23 26.70 10.83
CA ARG A 118 22.11 26.48 11.99
C ARG A 118 23.57 26.71 11.64
N LEU A 119 24.04 26.21 10.51
CA LEU A 119 25.43 26.39 10.04
C LEU A 119 25.74 27.88 9.77
N ALA A 120 24.75 28.61 9.25
CA ALA A 120 24.85 30.06 8.99
C ALA A 120 24.66 30.92 10.26
N ALA A 121 24.43 30.32 11.44
CA ALA A 121 24.06 30.99 12.67
C ALA A 121 22.80 31.89 12.56
N ASP A 122 21.93 31.60 11.60
CA ASP A 122 20.66 32.32 11.40
C ASP A 122 19.55 31.67 12.21
N HIS A 123 19.37 32.16 13.44
CA HIS A 123 18.34 31.69 14.36
C HIS A 123 16.92 32.01 13.88
N ILE A 124 16.71 33.08 13.10
CA ILE A 124 15.40 33.48 12.60
C ILE A 124 14.95 32.49 11.52
N ALA A 125 15.85 32.18 10.58
CA ALA A 125 15.58 31.16 9.56
C ALA A 125 15.36 29.78 10.19
N TYR A 126 16.11 29.41 11.23
CA TYR A 126 15.91 28.15 11.92
C TYR A 126 14.49 28.03 12.49
N MET A 127 14.01 29.05 13.21
CA MET A 127 12.66 29.07 13.80
C MET A 127 11.55 29.08 12.75
N LYS A 128 11.78 29.77 11.62
CA LYS A 128 10.88 29.75 10.46
C LYS A 128 10.70 28.32 9.93
N TRP A 129 11.79 27.58 9.72
CA TRP A 129 11.72 26.22 9.19
C TRP A 129 11.23 25.20 10.21
N ASP A 130 11.38 25.45 11.51
CA ASP A 130 10.86 24.57 12.56
C ASP A 130 9.33 24.63 12.67
N SER A 131 8.75 25.82 12.45
CA SER A 131 7.31 26.07 12.61
C SER A 131 6.49 25.98 11.31
N ILE A 132 7.13 25.93 10.14
CA ILE A 132 6.44 25.88 8.85
C ILE A 132 5.61 24.59 8.69
N SER A 133 4.39 24.72 8.17
CA SER A 133 3.54 23.55 7.86
C SER A 133 4.09 22.75 6.68
N CYS A 134 3.77 21.46 6.59
CA CYS A 134 4.19 20.63 5.46
C CYS A 134 3.69 21.18 4.11
N ASP A 135 2.49 21.80 4.08
CA ASP A 135 1.93 22.38 2.87
C ASP A 135 2.66 23.65 2.43
N ALA A 136 2.97 24.54 3.39
CA ALA A 136 3.73 25.75 3.11
C ALA A 136 5.17 25.42 2.70
N LEU A 137 5.78 24.42 3.33
CA LEU A 137 7.11 23.94 2.93
C LEU A 137 7.06 23.35 1.53
N ALA A 138 6.09 22.49 1.21
CA ALA A 138 5.93 21.89 -0.12
C ALA A 138 5.72 22.94 -1.23
N ALA A 139 5.09 24.07 -0.92
CA ALA A 139 4.90 25.18 -1.85
C ALA A 139 6.20 25.95 -2.15
N ASP A 140 7.13 25.96 -1.19
CA ASP A 140 8.40 26.69 -1.25
C ASP A 140 9.60 25.80 -1.63
N MET A 141 9.35 24.54 -2.02
CA MET A 141 10.40 23.59 -2.42
C MET A 141 10.95 23.88 -3.81
N SER A 142 12.28 23.92 -3.90
CA SER A 142 13.01 23.90 -5.17
C SER A 142 12.87 22.56 -5.89
N ASP A 143 13.21 22.52 -7.18
CA ASP A 143 13.13 21.30 -7.99
C ASP A 143 14.06 20.18 -7.47
N GLU A 144 15.22 20.54 -6.92
CA GLU A 144 16.16 19.59 -6.29
C GLU A 144 15.57 18.95 -5.04
N GLU A 145 14.90 19.74 -4.20
CA GLU A 145 14.24 19.24 -3.00
C GLU A 145 13.01 18.39 -3.36
N GLN A 146 12.29 18.76 -4.43
CA GLN A 146 11.20 17.94 -4.98
C GLN A 146 11.72 16.58 -5.46
N ALA A 147 12.92 16.52 -6.04
CA ALA A 147 13.55 15.27 -6.47
C ALA A 147 13.81 14.31 -5.28
N ILE A 148 14.11 14.81 -4.09
CA ILE A 148 14.23 13.99 -2.86
C ILE A 148 12.89 13.32 -2.54
N VAL A 149 11.80 14.07 -2.59
CA VAL A 149 10.44 13.55 -2.36
C VAL A 149 10.08 12.52 -3.42
N PHE A 150 10.34 12.80 -4.70
CA PHE A 150 10.05 11.88 -5.80
C PHE A 150 10.87 10.60 -5.70
N GLY A 151 12.16 10.70 -5.34
CA GLY A 151 13.03 9.55 -5.12
C GLY A 151 12.52 8.63 -4.00
N LEU A 152 12.00 9.20 -2.91
CA LEU A 152 11.43 8.41 -1.80
C LEU A 152 10.10 7.76 -2.17
N VAL A 153 9.25 8.43 -2.95
CA VAL A 153 8.00 7.84 -3.44
C VAL A 153 8.29 6.71 -4.42
N ALA A 154 9.26 6.90 -5.33
CA ALA A 154 9.69 5.87 -6.28
C ALA A 154 10.22 4.62 -5.56
N LYS A 155 11.02 4.82 -4.48
CA LYS A 155 11.59 3.76 -3.65
C LYS A 155 10.63 3.22 -2.57
N ALA A 156 9.41 3.71 -2.47
CA ALA A 156 8.48 3.28 -1.43
C ALA A 156 8.21 1.77 -1.57
N ASP A 157 8.45 1.02 -0.49
CA ASP A 157 8.41 -0.44 -0.51
C ASP A 157 7.07 -0.98 -1.03
N VAL A 158 7.16 -1.85 -2.04
CA VAL A 158 6.03 -2.63 -2.52
C VAL A 158 5.99 -3.91 -1.71
N LYS A 159 4.94 -4.05 -0.89
CA LYS A 159 4.82 -5.26 -0.08
C LYS A 159 4.32 -6.40 -0.94
N HIS A 160 5.17 -7.41 -1.10
CA HIS A 160 4.78 -8.69 -1.65
C HIS A 160 4.40 -9.65 -0.53
N ASP A 161 3.32 -10.40 -0.73
CA ASP A 161 2.99 -11.54 0.11
C ASP A 161 2.93 -12.80 -0.76
N LYS A 162 3.57 -13.85 -0.28
CA LYS A 162 3.72 -15.12 -0.99
C LYS A 162 3.14 -16.23 -0.13
N LYS A 163 2.19 -16.98 -0.68
CA LYS A 163 1.50 -18.06 0.01
C LYS A 163 1.49 -19.31 -0.86
N LYS A 164 1.61 -20.48 -0.22
CA LYS A 164 1.42 -21.75 -0.90
C LYS A 164 -0.08 -21.99 -1.02
N VAL A 165 -0.54 -22.21 -2.24
CA VAL A 165 -1.94 -22.49 -2.57
C VAL A 165 -2.01 -23.97 -2.92
N THR A 166 -1.75 -24.82 -1.94
CA THR A 166 -2.02 -26.26 -2.06
C THR A 166 -3.38 -26.54 -1.49
N THR A 167 -4.22 -27.22 -2.26
CA THR A 167 -5.40 -27.89 -1.73
C THR A 167 -4.92 -28.91 -0.70
N GLY A 168 -5.29 -28.71 0.57
CA GLY A 168 -5.09 -29.72 1.61
C GLY A 168 -5.98 -30.92 1.32
N HIS A 169 -5.54 -31.78 0.42
CA HIS A 169 -6.12 -33.09 0.18
C HIS A 169 -4.98 -34.11 0.02
N HIS A 170 -4.59 -34.67 1.16
CA HIS A 170 -4.36 -36.11 1.28
C HIS A 170 -5.46 -36.65 2.19
#